data_AF-A0A7F8QDF8-F1
#
_entry.id   AF-A0A7F8QDF8-F1
#
_cell.length_a   1.000
_cell.length_b   1.000
_cell.length_c   1.000
_cell.angle_alpha   90.00
_cell.angle_beta   90.00
_cell.angle_gamma   90.00
#
_symmetry.space_group_name_H-M   'P 1'
#
loop_
_entity.id
_entity.type
_entity.pdbx_description
1 polymer ?
#
loop_
_entity_poly.entity_id
_entity_poly.type
_entity_poly.pdbx_seq_one_letter_code
_entity_poly.pdbx_strand_id
1 'polypeptide(L)'
;MAEGINKRWQMRKMGYYSSVERRDLETLCQAPRRARKRAEGGAGSNVFSMFDQSQIQEFKEAFTIMDQNRDGFIDKEDLRDTFAALGRINVKNEELEAMVKEVPGPINFTIFLTMFGDKLK
;
A
#
# COMPACT_ATOMS: atom_id res chain seq x y z
N MET A 1 28.07 -39.84 -12.16
CA MET A 1 28.47 -38.90 -13.23
C MET A 1 27.40 -38.96 -14.29
N ALA A 2 26.68 -37.86 -14.48
CA ALA A 2 25.58 -37.74 -15.42
C ALA A 2 26.05 -36.92 -16.62
N GLU A 3 26.05 -37.51 -17.82
CA GLU A 3 26.17 -36.80 -19.09
C GLU A 3 25.38 -37.57 -20.16
N GLY A 4 24.70 -36.86 -21.08
CA GLY A 4 24.29 -37.47 -22.35
C GLY A 4 22.89 -37.21 -22.88
N ILE A 5 22.41 -35.96 -22.85
CA ILE A 5 21.63 -35.33 -23.93
C ILE A 5 20.36 -36.08 -24.42
N ASN A 6 19.22 -35.67 -23.84
CA ASN A 6 17.95 -35.32 -24.48
C ASN A 6 17.57 -35.93 -25.85
N LYS A 7 16.90 -37.09 -25.85
CA LYS A 7 16.20 -37.68 -27.02
C LYS A 7 14.69 -37.42 -27.07
N ARG A 8 14.10 -36.83 -26.02
CA ARG A 8 12.65 -36.58 -25.92
C ARG A 8 12.21 -35.31 -26.66
N TRP A 9 13.12 -34.35 -26.85
CA TRP A 9 12.84 -33.11 -27.60
C TRP A 9 12.90 -33.27 -29.12
N GLN A 10 13.59 -34.29 -29.64
CA GLN A 10 13.79 -34.44 -31.09
C GLN A 10 12.61 -35.14 -31.79
N MET A 11 11.93 -36.10 -31.14
CA MET A 11 10.77 -36.77 -31.74
C MET A 11 9.46 -35.96 -31.69
N ARG A 12 9.37 -34.92 -30.86
CA ARG A 12 8.15 -34.09 -30.77
C ARG A 12 8.08 -32.98 -31.83
N LYS A 13 9.20 -32.65 -32.49
CA LYS A 13 9.24 -31.60 -33.52
C LYS A 13 8.95 -32.09 -34.95
N MET A 14 8.81 -33.41 -35.15
CA MET A 14 8.52 -34.00 -36.48
C MET A 14 7.05 -34.42 -36.70
N GLY A 15 6.17 -34.30 -35.70
CA GLY A 15 4.76 -34.73 -35.81
C GLY A 15 3.74 -33.60 -36.02
N TYR A 16 4.18 -32.35 -36.21
CA TYR A 16 3.29 -31.20 -36.31
C TYR A 16 3.45 -30.51 -37.67
N TYR A 17 3.47 -31.31 -38.73
CA TYR A 17 3.26 -30.83 -40.09
C TYR A 17 1.80 -31.10 -40.46
N SER A 18 1.15 -30.03 -40.89
CA SER A 18 0.00 -30.04 -41.79
C SER A 18 -1.39 -30.18 -41.16
N SER A 19 -2.12 -29.05 -41.26
CA SER A 19 -3.56 -28.99 -41.53
C SER A 19 -4.50 -29.33 -40.38
N VAL A 20 -5.09 -28.30 -39.76
CA VAL A 20 -6.39 -28.46 -39.08
C VAL A 20 -7.18 -27.15 -39.14
N GLU A 21 -7.87 -26.97 -40.28
CA GLU A 21 -9.20 -26.39 -40.30
C GLU A 21 -10.21 -27.39 -39.70
N ARG A 22 -11.26 -26.83 -39.09
CA ARG A 22 -12.54 -27.44 -38.64
C ARG A 22 -12.64 -27.86 -37.17
N ARG A 23 -13.36 -27.00 -36.46
CA ARG A 23 -14.53 -27.24 -35.58
C ARG A 23 -14.44 -28.29 -34.47
N ASP A 24 -14.70 -27.78 -33.26
CA ASP A 24 -15.43 -28.40 -32.15
C ASP A 24 -15.04 -29.83 -31.73
N LEU A 25 -14.28 -29.97 -30.64
CA LEU A 25 -14.68 -30.76 -29.47
C LEU A 25 -13.70 -30.58 -28.28
N GLU A 26 -14.26 -30.66 -27.06
CA GLU A 26 -13.61 -30.97 -25.78
C GLU A 26 -12.80 -29.88 -25.02
N THR A 27 -13.53 -29.21 -24.11
CA THR A 27 -13.26 -29.15 -22.67
C THR A 27 -12.09 -30.01 -22.18
N LEU A 28 -11.05 -29.37 -21.59
CA LEU A 28 -10.50 -29.66 -20.25
C LEU A 28 -9.24 -28.81 -19.98
N CYS A 29 -9.31 -28.00 -18.92
CA CYS A 29 -8.22 -27.42 -18.12
C CYS A 29 -6.82 -27.26 -18.74
N GLN A 30 -6.44 -26.01 -19.05
CA GLN A 30 -5.09 -25.51 -18.78
C GLN A 30 -4.99 -23.96 -18.81
N ALA A 31 -4.71 -23.42 -17.62
CA ALA A 31 -3.97 -22.21 -17.22
C ALA A 31 -3.84 -20.98 -18.15
N PRO A 32 -3.88 -19.75 -17.58
CA PRO A 32 -4.06 -18.51 -18.32
C PRO A 32 -2.84 -18.12 -19.14
N ARG A 33 -3.12 -17.66 -20.37
CA ARG A 33 -2.18 -17.00 -21.27
C ARG A 33 -1.67 -15.70 -20.62
N ARG A 34 -0.34 -15.49 -20.73
CA ARG A 34 0.40 -14.26 -20.46
C ARG A 34 -0.47 -13.00 -20.45
N ALA A 35 -0.86 -12.57 -19.25
CA ALA A 35 -1.38 -11.24 -19.03
C ALA A 35 -0.19 -10.27 -19.00
N ARG A 36 0.25 -9.79 -20.18
CA ARG A 36 0.85 -8.46 -20.25
C ARG A 36 -0.30 -7.48 -20.47
N LYS A 37 -1.20 -7.41 -19.49
CA LYS A 37 -2.16 -6.31 -19.35
C LYS A 37 -1.52 -5.28 -18.43
N ARG A 38 -1.22 -4.13 -19.04
CA ARG A 38 -1.15 -2.79 -18.49
C ARG A 38 -1.35 -2.70 -16.98
N ALA A 39 -0.30 -2.25 -16.31
CA ALA A 39 -0.37 -1.29 -15.22
C ALA A 39 0.73 -0.27 -15.60
N GLU A 40 0.51 1.00 -15.96
CA GLU A 40 -0.58 1.92 -15.62
C GLU A 40 -1.04 1.66 -14.18
N GLY A 41 -0.05 1.50 -13.29
CA GLY A 41 -0.23 1.78 -11.88
C GLY A 41 -0.55 3.26 -11.82
N GLY A 42 -1.84 3.55 -11.70
CA GLY A 42 -2.36 4.89 -11.66
C GLY A 42 -1.54 5.75 -10.72
N ALA A 43 -1.25 6.96 -11.18
CA ALA A 43 -0.99 8.08 -10.30
C ALA A 43 -2.26 8.34 -9.46
N GLY A 44 -2.58 7.43 -8.54
CA GLY A 44 -3.22 7.82 -7.31
C GLY A 44 -2.15 8.65 -6.60
N SER A 45 -2.49 9.89 -6.27
CA SER A 45 -1.67 10.76 -5.44
C SER A 45 -1.43 10.08 -4.10
N ASN A 46 -0.47 9.15 -4.06
CA ASN A 46 -0.10 8.45 -2.86
C ASN A 46 0.62 9.49 -2.02
N VAL A 47 -0.02 9.97 -0.97
CA VAL A 47 0.59 10.94 -0.04
C VAL A 47 1.95 10.43 0.46
N PHE A 48 2.10 9.11 0.56
CA PHE A 48 3.36 8.41 0.85
C PHE A 48 4.47 8.65 -0.18
N SER A 49 4.16 8.97 -1.43
CA SER A 49 5.16 9.28 -2.45
C SER A 49 5.67 10.73 -2.35
N MET A 50 5.07 11.57 -1.51
CA MET A 50 5.51 12.95 -1.28
C MET A 50 6.66 13.05 -0.27
N PHE A 51 6.95 11.97 0.45
CA PHE A 51 7.94 11.93 1.54
C PHE A 51 8.96 10.81 1.31
N ASP A 52 10.18 11.01 1.80
CA ASP A 52 11.21 9.97 1.81
C ASP A 52 10.91 8.88 2.86
N GLN A 53 11.47 7.68 2.66
CA GLN A 53 11.29 6.56 3.58
C GLN A 53 11.72 6.88 5.02
N SER A 54 12.76 7.70 5.21
CA SER A 54 13.19 8.15 6.54
C SER A 54 12.12 9.02 7.21
N GLN A 55 11.57 10.00 6.49
CA GLN A 55 10.50 10.86 7.00
C GLN A 55 9.25 10.06 7.33
N ILE A 56 8.86 9.12 6.47
CA ILE A 56 7.71 8.25 6.73
C ILE A 56 7.91 7.48 8.05
N GLN A 57 9.13 7.02 8.34
CA GLN A 57 9.43 6.37 9.62
C GLN A 57 9.38 7.33 10.80
N GLU A 58 9.92 8.54 10.68
CA GLU A 58 9.81 9.56 11.73
C GLU A 58 8.34 9.90 12.03
N PHE A 59 7.52 10.06 10.99
CA PHE A 59 6.09 10.31 11.15
C PHE A 59 5.38 9.11 11.79
N LYS A 60 5.81 7.89 11.49
CA LYS A 60 5.23 6.68 12.07
C LYS A 60 5.58 6.56 13.56
N GLU A 61 6.82 6.88 13.93
CA GLU A 61 7.26 6.93 15.33
C GLU A 61 6.50 8.02 16.09
N ALA A 62 6.39 9.23 15.52
CA ALA A 62 5.60 10.31 16.10
C ALA A 62 4.13 9.92 16.28
N PHE A 63 3.51 9.32 15.26
CA PHE A 63 2.13 8.84 15.34
C PHE A 63 1.96 7.78 16.44
N THR A 64 2.93 6.88 16.61
CA THR A 64 2.91 5.86 17.66
C THR A 64 3.05 6.45 19.07
N ILE A 65 3.75 7.58 19.21
CA ILE A 65 3.84 8.31 20.48
C ILE A 65 2.54 9.05 20.78
N MET A 66 1.85 9.55 19.75
CA MET A 66 0.60 10.26 19.92
C MET A 66 -0.58 9.33 20.22
N ASP A 67 -0.70 8.22 19.48
CA ASP A 67 -1.74 7.20 19.61
C ASP A 67 -1.46 6.30 20.84
N GLN A 68 -1.92 6.74 22.02
CA GLN A 68 -1.68 6.06 23.29
C GLN A 68 -2.47 4.75 23.38
N ASN A 69 -3.70 4.76 22.84
CA ASN A 69 -4.61 3.62 22.88
C ASN A 69 -4.33 2.57 21.79
N ARG A 70 -3.53 2.93 20.77
CA ARG A 70 -3.11 2.11 19.61
C ARG A 70 -4.27 1.62 18.75
N ASP A 71 -5.32 2.43 18.61
CA ASP A 71 -6.46 2.12 17.75
C ASP A 71 -6.22 2.54 16.28
N GLY A 72 -5.12 3.26 16.01
CA GLY A 72 -4.74 3.75 14.70
C GLY A 72 -5.37 5.09 14.32
N PHE A 73 -6.03 5.75 15.27
CA PHE A 73 -6.65 7.07 15.15
C PHE A 73 -6.20 7.95 16.30
N ILE A 74 -6.00 9.24 16.03
CA ILE A 74 -5.69 10.21 17.09
C ILE A 74 -6.98 10.89 17.49
N ASP A 75 -7.39 10.70 18.75
CA ASP A 75 -8.55 11.37 19.33
C ASP A 75 -8.17 12.48 20.33
N LYS A 76 -9.17 13.09 20.96
CA LYS A 76 -8.96 14.22 21.88
C LYS A 76 -8.15 13.83 23.10
N GLU A 77 -8.33 12.61 23.60
CA GLU A 77 -7.61 12.10 24.77
C GLU A 77 -6.14 11.87 24.44
N ASP A 78 -5.85 11.23 23.30
CA ASP A 78 -4.49 11.05 22.78
C ASP A 78 -3.74 12.38 22.63
N LEU A 79 -4.39 13.40 22.06
CA LEU A 79 -3.79 14.74 21.95
C LEU A 79 -3.49 15.33 23.33
N ARG A 80 -4.41 15.20 24.28
CA ARG A 80 -4.22 15.71 25.64
C ARG A 80 -3.01 15.06 26.32
N ASP A 81 -2.88 13.74 26.20
CA ASP A 81 -1.77 12.99 26.77
C ASP A 81 -0.45 13.31 26.04
N THR A 82 -0.49 13.48 24.72
CA THR A 82 0.65 13.93 23.93
C THR A 82 1.14 15.29 24.41
N PHE A 83 0.25 16.28 24.56
CA PHE A 83 0.63 17.61 25.04
C PHE A 83 1.17 17.57 26.47
N ALA A 84 0.59 16.74 27.34
CA ALA A 84 1.13 16.51 28.67
C ALA A 84 2.55 15.93 28.62
N ALA A 85 2.81 14.97 27.73
CA ALA A 85 4.14 14.38 27.52
C ALA A 85 5.17 15.41 26.99
N LEU A 86 4.73 16.40 26.21
CA LEU A 86 5.55 17.52 25.73
C LEU A 86 5.71 18.65 26.78
N GLY A 87 5.18 18.48 28.01
CA GLY A 87 5.26 19.47 29.08
C GLY A 87 4.22 20.59 29.00
N ARG A 88 3.27 20.50 28.06
CA ARG A 88 2.13 21.42 27.90
C ARG A 88 0.90 20.84 28.60
N ILE A 89 0.85 20.97 29.91
CA ILE A 89 -0.21 20.39 30.75
C ILE A 89 -1.50 21.23 30.79
N ASN A 90 -1.46 22.48 30.32
CA ASN A 90 -2.57 23.44 30.44
C ASN A 90 -3.27 23.72 29.10
N VAL A 91 -3.35 22.74 28.20
CA VAL A 91 -4.12 22.89 26.95
C VAL A 91 -5.61 22.83 27.27
N LYS A 92 -6.38 23.82 26.82
CA LYS A 92 -7.82 23.87 27.05
C LYS A 92 -8.52 22.83 26.17
N ASN A 93 -9.59 22.24 26.69
CA ASN A 93 -10.41 21.30 25.93
C ASN A 93 -10.94 21.93 24.62
N GLU A 94 -11.27 23.22 24.63
CA GLU A 94 -11.73 23.97 23.45
C GLU A 94 -10.66 24.03 22.35
N GLU A 95 -9.38 24.12 22.73
CA GLU A 95 -8.25 24.15 21.80
C GLU A 95 -8.02 22.77 21.18
N LEU A 96 -8.08 21.70 21.99
CA LEU A 96 -8.01 20.32 21.49
C LEU A 96 -9.17 20.00 20.55
N GLU A 97 -10.39 20.46 20.88
CA GLU A 97 -11.57 20.27 20.02
C GLU A 97 -11.44 21.06 18.71
N ALA A 98 -10.87 22.27 18.75
CA ALA A 98 -10.58 23.03 17.55
C ALA A 98 -9.60 22.26 16.64
N MET A 99 -8.52 21.68 17.20
CA MET A 99 -7.55 20.90 16.44
C MET A 99 -8.16 19.65 15.78
N VAL A 100 -8.99 18.89 16.52
CA VAL A 100 -9.66 17.71 15.95
C VAL A 100 -10.69 18.12 14.89
N LYS A 101 -11.35 19.28 15.06
CA LYS A 101 -12.35 19.79 14.13
C LYS A 101 -11.77 20.39 12.84
N GLU A 102 -10.51 20.81 12.85
CA GLU A 102 -9.81 21.23 11.62
C GLU A 102 -9.69 20.08 10.61
N VAL A 103 -9.77 18.83 11.08
CA VAL A 103 -9.68 17.63 10.25
C VAL A 103 -11.08 17.09 9.93
N PRO A 104 -11.43 16.87 8.64
CA PRO A 104 -12.71 16.27 8.29
C PRO A 104 -12.68 14.75 8.59
N GLY A 105 -13.07 14.38 9.81
CA GLY A 105 -13.21 12.99 10.25
C GLY A 105 -12.06 12.50 11.13
N PRO A 106 -11.98 11.18 11.37
CA PRO A 106 -11.00 10.62 12.30
C PRO A 106 -9.58 10.72 11.75
N ILE A 107 -8.65 11.16 12.61
CA ILE A 107 -7.26 11.42 12.24
C ILE A 107 -6.48 10.10 12.21
N ASN A 108 -6.53 9.40 11.08
CA ASN A 108 -5.65 8.25 10.85
C ASN A 108 -4.28 8.68 10.29
N PHE A 109 -3.35 7.73 10.20
CA PHE A 109 -2.00 7.98 9.70
C PHE A 109 -1.95 8.60 8.28
N THR A 110 -2.88 8.25 7.40
CA THR A 110 -2.91 8.79 6.03
C THR A 110 -3.31 10.27 6.03
N ILE A 111 -4.30 10.64 6.85
CA ILE A 111 -4.72 12.04 7.03
C ILE A 111 -3.63 12.85 7.71
N PHE A 112 -2.96 12.27 8.71
CA PHE A 112 -1.80 12.87 9.36
C PHE A 112 -0.71 13.24 8.34
N LEU A 113 -0.31 12.31 7.46
CA LEU A 113 0.66 12.62 6.39
C LEU A 113 0.15 13.69 5.41
N THR A 114 -1.15 13.70 5.12
CA THR A 114 -1.75 14.71 4.22
C THR A 114 -1.66 16.11 4.82
N MET A 115 -1.91 16.25 6.13
CA MET A 115 -1.79 17.52 6.86
C MET A 115 -0.39 18.12 6.76
N PHE A 116 0.65 17.29 6.95
CA PHE A 116 2.03 17.73 6.82
C PHE A 116 2.44 17.95 5.36
N GLY A 117 1.89 17.16 4.44
CA GLY A 117 2.19 17.25 3.00
C GLY A 117 1.64 18.52 2.35
N ASP A 118 0.59 19.09 2.92
CA ASP A 118 0.02 20.38 2.51
C ASP A 118 0.70 21.58 3.19
N LYS A 119 1.18 21.42 4.43
CA LYS A 119 1.89 22.49 5.17
C LYS A 119 3.38 22.65 4.79
N LEU A 120 4.00 21.62 4.20
CA LEU A 120 5.41 21.61 3.80
C LEU A 120 5.67 22.06 2.35
N LYS A 121 4.65 22.51 1.61
CA LYS A 121 4.78 23.07 0.25
C LYS A 121 4.80 24.59 0.24
#